data_AF-A0AAW5VI70-F1
#
_entry.id   AF-A0AAW5VI70-F1
#
_cell.length_a   1.000
_cell.length_b   1.000
_cell.length_c   1.000
_cell.angle_alpha   90.00
_cell.angle_beta   90.00
_cell.angle_gamma   90.00
#
_symmetry.space_group_name_H-M   'P 1'
#
loop_
_entity.id
_entity.type
_entity.pdbx_description
1 polymer ?
#
loop_
_entity_poly.entity_id
_entity_poly.type
_entity_poly.pdbx_seq_one_letter_code
_entity_poly.pdbx_strand_id
1 'polypeptide(L)'
;MKHKLILLCLVTFPILTIFATESETLDTFRGINFSTTEAQKIKAMSIFVPQAAKRSDSIHMKEKFPITFFKADCIQEKECFSLLIAVSVIPESIKSFDTLVEESRATDFGNPPYEVNKWVELLTFKTDKTKILMGPGELLGTKINAFYYMKDSNETYRVSMNLIYHPKFPEEEWQDILMHSFLILNSIYIESNTKGTNSPIEKSHL
;
A
#
# COMPACT_ATOMS: atom_id res chain seq x y z
N MET A 1 48.09 -12.69 -65.12
CA MET A 1 46.91 -11.82 -64.98
C MET A 1 45.93 -12.50 -64.04
N LYS A 2 45.47 -11.79 -62.98
CA LYS A 2 44.16 -11.97 -62.28
C LYS A 2 44.00 -13.30 -61.50
N HIS A 3 43.61 -13.39 -60.23
CA HIS A 3 42.88 -12.51 -59.32
C HIS A 3 43.26 -12.79 -57.85
N LYS A 4 43.24 -11.72 -57.04
CA LYS A 4 43.15 -11.78 -55.58
C LYS A 4 41.78 -12.34 -55.17
N LEU A 5 41.71 -13.19 -54.16
CA LEU A 5 40.53 -13.26 -53.29
C LEU A 5 40.97 -13.54 -51.86
N ILE A 6 40.80 -12.50 -51.04
CA ILE A 6 40.94 -12.49 -49.58
C ILE A 6 39.74 -13.23 -49.03
N LEU A 7 39.94 -14.26 -48.20
CA LEU A 7 38.88 -14.82 -47.37
C LEU A 7 39.15 -14.43 -45.92
N LEU A 8 38.54 -13.32 -45.52
CA LEU A 8 38.47 -12.87 -44.13
C LEU A 8 37.32 -13.67 -43.48
N CYS A 9 37.63 -14.70 -42.70
CA CYS A 9 36.63 -15.34 -41.83
C CYS A 9 36.28 -14.36 -40.70
N LEU A 10 35.27 -13.52 -40.94
CA LEU A 10 34.54 -12.82 -39.91
C LEU A 10 33.89 -13.88 -39.02
N VAL A 11 34.43 -14.04 -37.82
CA VAL A 11 33.78 -14.75 -36.72
C VAL A 11 32.56 -13.93 -36.33
N THR A 12 31.44 -14.17 -36.99
CA THR A 12 30.13 -13.73 -36.52
C THR A 12 29.79 -14.56 -35.28
N PHE A 13 30.26 -14.11 -34.12
CA PHE A 13 29.68 -14.52 -32.85
C PHE A 13 28.17 -14.24 -32.93
N PRO A 14 27.29 -15.22 -32.68
CA PRO A 14 25.92 -14.89 -32.41
C PRO A 14 25.96 -14.13 -31.09
N ILE A 15 25.72 -12.82 -31.15
CA ILE A 15 25.29 -12.07 -29.98
C ILE A 15 23.94 -12.72 -29.62
N LEU A 16 23.99 -13.73 -28.76
CA LEU A 16 22.83 -14.17 -28.00
C LEU A 16 22.44 -12.95 -27.19
N THR A 17 21.53 -12.15 -27.73
CA THR A 17 20.75 -11.21 -26.96
C THR A 17 20.05 -12.04 -25.91
N ILE A 18 20.68 -12.13 -24.73
CA ILE A 18 19.98 -12.47 -23.50
C ILE A 18 19.03 -11.29 -23.31
N PHE A 19 17.86 -11.36 -23.94
CA PHE A 19 16.72 -10.61 -23.46
C PHE A 19 16.51 -11.16 -22.06
N ALA A 20 16.91 -10.37 -21.06
CA ALA A 20 16.30 -10.49 -19.75
C ALA A 20 14.81 -10.28 -20.04
N THR A 21 14.06 -11.37 -20.13
CA THR A 21 12.61 -11.31 -20.12
C THR A 21 12.29 -10.61 -18.82
N GLU A 22 11.85 -9.35 -18.90
CA GLU A 22 11.20 -8.71 -17.76
C GLU A 22 10.15 -9.71 -17.29
N SER A 23 10.29 -10.16 -16.05
CA SER A 23 9.27 -10.97 -15.41
C SER A 23 7.97 -10.18 -15.53
N GLU A 24 7.03 -10.64 -16.36
CA GLU A 24 5.68 -10.09 -16.38
C GLU A 24 5.16 -10.24 -14.95
N THR A 25 5.10 -9.14 -14.20
CA THR A 25 4.55 -9.14 -12.85
C THR A 25 3.10 -9.57 -12.98
N LEU A 26 2.77 -10.70 -12.38
CA LEU A 26 1.40 -11.16 -12.31
C LEU A 26 0.63 -10.14 -11.48
N ASP A 27 -0.26 -9.36 -12.10
CA ASP A 27 -1.06 -8.38 -11.34
C ASP A 27 -2.35 -8.99 -10.77
N THR A 28 -2.64 -10.27 -11.08
CA THR A 28 -3.86 -10.94 -10.63
C THR A 28 -3.55 -12.18 -9.80
N PHE A 29 -4.03 -12.17 -8.54
CA PHE A 29 -3.84 -13.26 -7.60
C PHE A 29 -5.18 -13.82 -7.13
N ARG A 30 -5.47 -15.07 -7.49
CA ARG A 30 -6.70 -15.81 -7.11
C ARG A 30 -7.99 -14.98 -7.25
N GLY A 31 -8.08 -14.21 -8.33
CA GLY A 31 -9.26 -13.41 -8.68
C GLY A 31 -9.23 -11.95 -8.23
N ILE A 32 -8.21 -11.50 -7.50
CA ILE A 32 -8.00 -10.07 -7.19
C ILE A 32 -6.96 -9.50 -8.15
N ASN A 33 -7.38 -8.54 -8.98
CA ASN A 33 -6.51 -7.82 -9.90
C ASN A 33 -6.06 -6.48 -9.30
N PHE A 34 -4.76 -6.30 -9.14
CA PHE A 34 -4.12 -5.09 -8.61
C PHE A 34 -3.76 -4.05 -9.68
N SER A 35 -3.79 -4.37 -10.98
CA SER A 35 -3.53 -3.39 -12.04
C SER A 35 -4.68 -2.40 -12.23
N THR A 36 -5.91 -2.80 -11.89
CA THR A 36 -7.10 -1.96 -11.96
C THR A 36 -7.43 -1.39 -10.59
N THR A 37 -7.00 -0.15 -10.34
CA THR A 37 -7.28 0.58 -9.09
C THR A 37 -8.26 1.73 -9.29
N GLU A 38 -8.88 2.16 -8.20
CA GLU A 38 -9.71 3.35 -8.12
C GLU A 38 -9.30 4.25 -6.96
N ALA A 39 -9.36 5.56 -7.17
CA ALA A 39 -9.11 6.55 -6.13
C ALA A 39 -10.31 6.64 -5.19
N GLN A 40 -10.06 6.47 -3.90
CA GLN A 40 -11.05 6.52 -2.83
C GLN A 40 -10.70 7.63 -1.84
N LYS A 41 -11.69 8.48 -1.52
CA LYS A 41 -11.55 9.55 -0.52
C LYS A 41 -12.16 9.15 0.81
N ILE A 42 -11.38 9.27 1.89
CA ILE A 42 -11.76 9.05 3.29
C ILE A 42 -11.38 10.30 4.08
N LYS A 43 -12.38 11.16 4.33
CA LYS A 43 -12.15 12.50 4.90
C LYS A 43 -11.14 13.30 4.07
N ALA A 44 -9.96 13.59 4.61
CA ALA A 44 -8.89 14.31 3.91
C ALA A 44 -7.90 13.37 3.22
N MET A 45 -7.97 12.06 3.48
CA MET A 45 -7.12 11.06 2.86
C MET A 45 -7.68 10.63 1.50
N SER A 46 -6.81 10.51 0.52
CA SER A 46 -7.03 9.81 -0.74
C SER A 46 -6.13 8.56 -0.78
N ILE A 47 -6.64 7.46 -1.31
CA ILE A 47 -5.92 6.18 -1.45
C ILE A 47 -6.38 5.48 -2.73
N PHE A 48 -5.48 4.78 -3.42
CA PHE A 48 -5.85 3.91 -4.54
C PHE A 48 -6.02 2.48 -4.03
N VAL A 49 -7.19 1.89 -4.30
CA VAL A 49 -7.52 0.50 -3.91
C VAL A 49 -7.92 -0.30 -5.15
N PRO A 50 -7.77 -1.64 -5.15
CA PRO A 50 -8.25 -2.47 -6.25
C PRO A 50 -9.75 -2.28 -6.50
N GLN A 51 -10.17 -2.14 -7.76
CA GLN A 51 -11.58 -1.94 -8.14
C GLN A 51 -12.49 -3.10 -7.72
N ALA A 52 -11.93 -4.29 -7.51
CA ALA A 52 -12.66 -5.44 -6.97
C ALA A 52 -13.08 -5.24 -5.49
N ALA A 53 -12.47 -4.29 -4.77
CA ALA A 53 -12.72 -4.07 -3.36
C ALA A 53 -13.99 -3.24 -3.13
N LYS A 54 -14.98 -3.82 -2.45
CA LYS A 54 -16.23 -3.14 -2.11
C LYS A 54 -16.05 -2.26 -0.89
N ARG A 55 -16.42 -0.98 -1.02
CA ARG A 55 -16.41 -0.01 0.08
C ARG A 55 -17.58 -0.22 1.04
N SER A 56 -17.33 -0.10 2.34
CA SER A 56 -18.36 0.11 3.36
C SER A 56 -17.87 1.05 4.45
N ASP A 57 -18.72 1.96 4.91
CA ASP A 57 -18.39 2.93 5.95
C ASP A 57 -19.07 2.55 7.26
N SER A 58 -18.37 2.74 8.38
CA SER A 58 -18.82 2.39 9.73
C SER A 58 -18.22 3.33 10.77
N ILE A 59 -18.61 3.12 12.03
CA ILE A 59 -18.12 3.87 13.18
C ILE A 59 -17.72 2.86 14.26
N HIS A 60 -16.53 3.04 14.85
CA HIS A 60 -16.07 2.21 15.95
C HIS A 60 -17.08 2.22 17.10
N MET A 61 -17.51 1.04 17.54
CA MET A 61 -18.68 0.92 18.42
C MET A 61 -18.50 1.64 19.76
N LYS A 62 -17.31 1.55 20.36
CA LYS A 62 -17.01 2.09 21.69
C LYS A 62 -16.53 3.53 21.65
N GLU A 63 -15.51 3.80 20.83
CA GLU A 63 -14.81 5.09 20.82
C GLU A 63 -15.33 6.06 19.74
N LYS A 64 -16.29 5.62 18.92
CA LYS A 64 -17.05 6.47 17.98
C LYS A 64 -16.24 7.19 16.90
N PHE A 65 -15.02 6.74 16.58
CA PHE A 65 -14.28 7.22 15.42
C PHE A 65 -14.72 6.53 14.12
N PRO A 66 -14.64 7.19 12.94
CA PRO A 66 -15.04 6.61 11.66
C PRO A 66 -14.05 5.54 11.17
N ILE A 67 -14.58 4.52 10.49
CA ILE A 67 -13.83 3.45 9.83
C ILE A 67 -14.40 3.23 8.44
N THR A 68 -13.57 3.27 7.41
CA THR A 68 -13.92 2.86 6.04
C THR A 68 -13.25 1.54 5.72
N PHE A 69 -14.01 0.56 5.25
CA PHE A 69 -13.53 -0.74 4.82
C PHE A 69 -13.56 -0.86 3.30
N PHE A 70 -12.57 -1.54 2.72
CA PHE A 70 -12.53 -1.99 1.34
C PHE A 70 -12.26 -3.49 1.34
N LYS A 71 -13.23 -4.27 0.85
CA LYS A 71 -13.19 -5.73 0.92
C LYS A 71 -13.22 -6.35 -0.47
N ALA A 72 -12.18 -7.08 -0.83
CA ALA A 72 -12.15 -7.95 -2.00
C ALA A 72 -12.01 -9.39 -1.49
N ASP A 73 -13.07 -10.18 -1.59
CA ASP A 73 -13.05 -11.59 -1.17
C ASP A 73 -12.76 -12.51 -2.34
N CYS A 74 -12.07 -13.61 -2.06
CA CYS A 74 -12.02 -14.73 -2.99
C CYS A 74 -13.42 -15.30 -3.23
N ILE A 75 -13.66 -15.76 -4.46
CA ILE A 75 -14.92 -16.42 -4.85
C ILE A 75 -14.78 -17.96 -4.79
N GLN A 76 -13.54 -18.47 -4.76
CA GLN A 76 -13.25 -19.90 -4.84
C GLN A 76 -12.91 -20.50 -3.47
N GLU A 77 -13.46 -21.68 -3.18
CA GLU A 77 -13.28 -22.36 -1.88
C GLU A 77 -11.91 -23.06 -1.71
N LYS A 78 -11.31 -23.53 -2.81
CA LYS A 78 -10.06 -24.32 -2.75
C LYS A 78 -8.80 -23.45 -2.68
N GLU A 79 -8.76 -22.39 -3.47
CA GLU A 79 -7.68 -21.42 -3.51
C GLU A 79 -8.26 -20.03 -3.30
N CYS A 80 -8.02 -19.49 -2.12
CA CYS A 80 -8.59 -18.23 -1.67
C CYS A 80 -7.49 -17.21 -1.43
N PHE A 81 -7.75 -15.98 -1.87
CA PHE A 81 -7.11 -14.77 -1.39
C PHE A 81 -8.16 -13.69 -1.18
N SER A 82 -8.26 -13.20 0.05
CA SER A 82 -9.10 -12.06 0.43
C SER A 82 -8.23 -10.92 0.93
N LEU A 83 -8.54 -9.72 0.44
CA LEU A 83 -7.94 -8.47 0.86
C LEU A 83 -8.98 -7.64 1.62
N LEU A 84 -8.68 -7.29 2.86
CA LEU A 84 -9.47 -6.34 3.64
C LEU A 84 -8.59 -5.14 4.04
N ILE A 85 -8.90 -3.97 3.51
CA ILE A 85 -8.29 -2.71 3.90
C ILE A 85 -9.28 -1.97 4.81
N ALA A 86 -8.84 -1.52 5.98
CA ALA A 86 -9.62 -0.71 6.91
C ALA A 86 -8.87 0.59 7.20
N VAL A 87 -9.51 1.73 6.98
CA VAL A 87 -8.97 3.06 7.27
C VAL A 87 -9.76 3.67 8.42
N SER A 88 -9.10 3.78 9.57
CA SER A 88 -9.64 4.42 10.77
C SER A 88 -9.07 5.82 10.90
N VAL A 89 -9.92 6.82 11.15
CA VAL A 89 -9.48 8.21 11.40
C VAL A 89 -9.67 8.51 12.89
N ILE A 90 -8.58 8.50 13.66
CA ILE A 90 -8.62 8.50 15.11
C ILE A 90 -8.10 9.85 15.64
N PRO A 91 -8.95 10.67 16.29
CA PRO A 91 -8.51 11.89 16.93
C PRO A 91 -7.53 11.63 18.07
N GLU A 92 -6.52 12.51 18.20
CA GLU A 92 -5.53 12.45 19.28
C GLU A 92 -6.18 12.55 20.68
N SER A 93 -7.34 13.18 20.78
CA SER A 93 -8.14 13.26 22.02
C SER A 93 -8.72 11.92 22.48
N ILE A 94 -8.80 10.92 21.58
CA ILE A 94 -9.23 9.57 21.92
C ILE A 94 -8.01 8.76 22.33
N LYS A 95 -7.01 8.67 21.45
CA LYS A 95 -5.76 7.97 21.66
C LYS A 95 -4.63 8.64 20.90
N SER A 96 -3.47 8.74 21.53
CA SER A 96 -2.27 9.28 20.90
C SER A 96 -1.70 8.34 19.85
N PHE A 97 -0.96 8.91 18.88
CA PHE A 97 -0.22 8.11 17.89
C PHE A 97 0.62 7.00 18.52
N ASP A 98 1.41 7.32 19.56
CA ASP A 98 2.32 6.36 20.18
C ASP A 98 1.54 5.24 20.90
N THR A 99 0.41 5.57 21.53
CA THR A 99 -0.50 4.58 22.13
C THR A 99 -1.09 3.64 21.08
N LEU A 100 -1.55 4.19 19.96
CA LEU A 100 -2.14 3.40 18.87
C LEU A 100 -1.14 2.41 18.27
N VAL A 101 0.13 2.80 18.12
CA VAL A 101 1.20 1.93 17.62
C VAL A 101 1.47 0.79 18.60
N GLU A 102 1.59 1.07 19.89
CA GLU A 102 1.93 0.06 20.89
C GLU A 102 0.76 -0.90 21.17
N GLU A 103 -0.48 -0.40 21.24
CA GLU A 103 -1.66 -1.27 21.30
C GLU A 103 -1.72 -2.21 20.10
N SER A 104 -1.40 -1.70 18.91
CA SER A 104 -1.40 -2.51 17.70
C SER A 104 -0.34 -3.60 17.74
N ARG A 105 0.88 -3.27 18.17
CA ARG A 105 1.96 -4.24 18.34
C ARG A 105 1.56 -5.38 19.28
N ALA A 106 0.80 -5.07 20.33
CA ALA A 106 0.39 -6.03 21.34
C ALA A 106 -0.83 -6.89 20.94
N THR A 107 -1.74 -6.37 20.10
CA THR A 107 -3.07 -6.98 19.93
C THR A 107 -3.43 -7.36 18.51
N ASP A 108 -2.82 -6.75 17.50
CA ASP A 108 -3.27 -6.95 16.11
C ASP A 108 -2.65 -8.15 15.40
N PHE A 109 -1.59 -8.73 15.96
CA PHE A 109 -0.74 -9.72 15.31
C PHE A 109 -0.65 -11.00 16.14
N GLY A 110 -0.55 -12.16 15.47
CA GLY A 110 -0.40 -13.45 16.14
C GLY A 110 0.99 -13.65 16.76
N ASN A 111 1.98 -12.86 16.31
CA ASN A 111 3.34 -12.78 16.86
C ASN A 111 3.81 -11.32 16.77
N PRO A 112 4.83 -10.91 17.56
CA PRO A 112 5.36 -9.56 17.49
C PRO A 112 5.69 -9.14 16.04
N PRO A 113 5.09 -8.05 15.54
CA PRO A 113 5.34 -7.59 14.17
C PRO A 113 6.73 -6.96 14.08
N TYR A 114 7.27 -6.92 12.87
CA TYR A 114 8.47 -6.13 12.58
C TYR A 114 8.09 -4.77 11.98
N GLU A 115 8.99 -3.81 12.15
CA GLU A 115 8.86 -2.49 11.57
C GLU A 115 9.43 -2.47 10.15
N VAL A 116 8.67 -1.93 9.22
CA VAL A 116 9.03 -1.96 7.80
C VAL A 116 9.80 -0.69 7.40
N ASN A 117 10.86 -0.37 8.15
CA ASN A 117 11.53 0.95 8.09
C ASN A 117 12.07 1.31 6.70
N LYS A 118 12.70 0.37 5.99
CA LYS A 118 13.19 0.61 4.62
C LYS A 118 12.07 1.00 3.65
N TRP A 119 10.88 0.44 3.82
CA TRP A 119 9.74 0.77 2.97
C TRP A 119 9.11 2.11 3.35
N VAL A 120 9.07 2.42 4.65
CA VAL A 120 8.67 3.75 5.13
C VAL A 120 9.53 4.83 4.47
N GLU A 121 10.82 4.60 4.27
CA GLU A 121 11.72 5.53 3.56
C GLU A 121 11.33 5.72 2.09
N LEU A 122 10.85 4.66 1.42
CA LEU A 122 10.45 4.67 0.01
C LEU A 122 9.06 5.29 -0.25
N LEU A 123 8.24 5.49 0.78
CA LEU A 123 6.93 6.14 0.59
C LEU A 123 7.08 7.56 0.06
N THR A 124 6.29 7.89 -0.97
CA THR A 124 6.23 9.23 -1.57
C THR A 124 5.62 10.21 -0.58
N PHE A 125 4.55 9.79 0.12
CA PHE A 125 3.88 10.60 1.12
C PHE A 125 4.51 10.42 2.50
N LYS A 126 4.75 11.54 3.19
CA LYS A 126 5.28 11.60 4.55
C LYS A 126 4.37 12.46 5.43
N THR A 127 4.24 12.07 6.68
CA THR A 127 3.51 12.82 7.72
C THR A 127 4.43 13.13 8.90
N ASP A 128 3.96 13.90 9.88
CA ASP A 128 4.75 14.26 11.08
C ASP A 128 5.32 13.04 11.80
N LYS A 129 4.49 12.00 11.94
CA LYS A 129 4.91 10.67 12.37
C LYS A 129 4.33 9.62 11.44
N THR A 130 5.16 8.66 11.03
CA THR A 130 4.74 7.51 10.24
C THR A 130 5.31 6.23 10.84
N LYS A 131 4.50 5.18 10.94
CA LYS A 131 4.96 3.85 11.34
C LYS A 131 4.25 2.79 10.51
N ILE A 132 4.98 1.76 10.08
CA ILE A 132 4.40 0.58 9.43
C ILE A 132 4.86 -0.66 10.19
N LEU A 133 3.88 -1.45 10.62
CA LEU A 133 4.06 -2.75 11.27
C LEU A 133 3.57 -3.84 10.32
N MET A 134 4.34 -4.91 10.16
CA MET A 134 3.97 -6.07 9.35
C MET A 134 4.26 -7.36 10.10
N GLY A 135 3.38 -8.34 9.97
CA GLY A 135 3.56 -9.65 10.60
C GLY A 135 2.39 -10.59 10.37
N PRO A 136 2.43 -11.79 10.97
CA PRO A 136 1.29 -12.71 10.95
C PRO A 136 0.06 -12.05 11.55
N GLY A 137 -1.08 -12.14 10.85
CA GLY A 137 -2.35 -11.68 11.40
C GLY A 137 -2.78 -12.52 12.60
N GLU A 138 -3.65 -11.97 13.46
CA GLU A 138 -4.19 -12.69 14.63
C GLU A 138 -4.97 -13.97 14.24
N LEU A 139 -5.74 -13.91 13.14
CA LEU A 139 -6.57 -15.02 12.68
C LEU A 139 -5.83 -15.88 11.64
N LEU A 140 -5.66 -15.35 10.42
CA LEU A 140 -5.04 -16.03 9.29
C LEU A 140 -4.36 -15.01 8.37
N GLY A 141 -3.30 -15.47 7.71
CA GLY A 141 -2.57 -14.69 6.71
C GLY A 141 -1.62 -13.63 7.30
N THR A 142 -1.41 -12.55 6.55
CA THR A 142 -0.49 -11.46 6.91
C THR A 142 -1.26 -10.18 7.15
N LYS A 143 -0.90 -9.45 8.20
CA LYS A 143 -1.45 -8.12 8.50
C LYS A 143 -0.38 -7.05 8.32
N ILE A 144 -0.80 -5.90 7.79
CA ILE A 144 0.01 -4.69 7.70
C ILE A 144 -0.79 -3.56 8.34
N ASN A 145 -0.22 -2.88 9.33
CA ASN A 145 -0.80 -1.68 9.93
C ASN A 145 0.12 -0.49 9.69
N ALA A 146 -0.36 0.50 8.94
CA ALA A 146 0.31 1.76 8.71
C ALA A 146 -0.39 2.88 9.49
N PHE A 147 0.40 3.75 10.12
CA PHE A 147 -0.07 4.86 10.94
C PHE A 147 0.51 6.16 10.38
N TYR A 148 -0.36 7.13 10.14
CA TYR A 148 -0.03 8.45 9.60
C TYR A 148 -0.62 9.53 10.52
N TYR A 149 0.22 10.17 11.34
CA TYR A 149 -0.21 11.26 12.21
C TYR A 149 -0.17 12.60 11.47
N MET A 150 -1.31 13.29 11.45
CA MET A 150 -1.46 14.62 10.87
C MET A 150 -1.57 15.66 12.00
N LYS A 151 -0.53 16.49 12.15
CA LYS A 151 -0.51 17.53 13.18
C LYS A 151 -1.60 18.60 12.98
N ASP A 152 -1.87 18.98 11.73
CA ASP A 152 -2.84 20.05 11.42
C ASP A 152 -4.27 19.71 11.82
N SER A 153 -4.68 18.45 11.64
CA SER A 153 -6.00 17.96 12.05
C SER A 153 -5.99 17.29 13.42
N ASN A 154 -4.80 17.10 14.02
CA ASN A 154 -4.58 16.38 15.26
C ASN A 154 -5.24 14.99 15.28
N GLU A 155 -5.00 14.23 14.21
CA GLU A 155 -5.60 12.92 13.96
C GLU A 155 -4.55 11.94 13.44
N THR A 156 -4.69 10.68 13.84
CA THR A 156 -3.95 9.56 13.27
C THR A 156 -4.85 8.79 12.32
N TYR A 157 -4.42 8.68 11.07
CA TYR A 157 -5.01 7.73 10.11
C TYR A 157 -4.31 6.39 10.29
N ARG A 158 -5.07 5.36 10.65
CA ARG A 158 -4.61 3.98 10.73
C ARG A 158 -5.16 3.20 9.54
N VAL A 159 -4.27 2.74 8.67
CA VAL A 159 -4.59 1.86 7.52
C VAL A 159 -4.18 0.44 7.88
N SER A 160 -5.16 -0.45 8.03
CA SER A 160 -4.96 -1.87 8.32
C SER A 160 -5.28 -2.69 7.08
N MET A 161 -4.34 -3.49 6.60
CA MET A 161 -4.53 -4.43 5.49
C MET A 161 -4.40 -5.84 6.01
N ASN A 162 -5.43 -6.66 5.79
CA ASN A 162 -5.43 -8.09 6.10
C ASN A 162 -5.39 -8.86 4.78
N LEU A 163 -4.32 -9.61 4.58
CA LEU A 163 -4.05 -10.47 3.44
C LEU A 163 -4.33 -11.91 3.86
N ILE A 164 -5.56 -12.37 3.65
CA ILE A 164 -6.02 -13.71 4.08
C ILE A 164 -5.91 -14.65 2.89
N TYR A 165 -5.21 -15.77 3.04
CA TYR A 165 -5.00 -16.70 1.93
C TYR A 165 -4.91 -18.15 2.38
N HIS A 166 -5.40 -19.04 1.52
CA HIS A 166 -5.25 -20.50 1.66
C HIS A 166 -5.38 -21.18 0.29
N PRO A 167 -4.47 -22.09 -0.11
CA PRO A 167 -3.22 -22.44 0.55
C PRO A 167 -2.19 -21.29 0.49
N LYS A 168 -0.96 -21.50 0.99
CA LYS A 168 0.09 -20.49 0.87
C LYS A 168 0.41 -20.20 -0.60
N PHE A 169 0.80 -18.96 -0.89
CA PHE A 169 1.33 -18.60 -2.20
C PHE A 169 2.78 -19.09 -2.35
N PRO A 170 3.23 -19.36 -3.59
CA PRO A 170 4.66 -19.42 -3.90
C PRO A 170 5.39 -18.14 -3.46
N GLU A 171 6.68 -18.24 -3.17
CA GLU A 171 7.45 -17.12 -2.63
C GLU A 171 7.49 -15.92 -3.59
N GLU A 172 7.65 -16.16 -4.89
CA GLU A 172 7.68 -15.12 -5.94
C GLU A 172 6.34 -14.37 -6.00
N GLU A 173 5.21 -15.08 -6.15
CA GLU A 173 3.88 -14.47 -6.13
C GLU A 173 3.60 -13.72 -4.82
N TRP A 174 4.10 -14.23 -3.70
CA TRP A 174 3.93 -13.59 -2.40
C TRP A 174 4.69 -12.26 -2.32
N GLN A 175 5.89 -12.18 -2.90
CA GLN A 175 6.64 -10.93 -2.97
C GLN A 175 5.90 -9.88 -3.80
N ASP A 176 5.28 -10.28 -4.91
CA ASP A 176 4.47 -9.38 -5.75
C ASP A 176 3.20 -8.90 -5.02
N ILE A 177 2.48 -9.79 -4.32
CA ILE A 177 1.33 -9.42 -3.49
C ILE A 177 1.72 -8.38 -2.42
N LEU A 178 2.88 -8.58 -1.77
CA LEU A 178 3.40 -7.63 -0.81
C LEU A 178 3.77 -6.29 -1.47
N MET A 179 4.40 -6.32 -2.65
CA MET A 179 4.71 -5.13 -3.43
C MET A 179 3.44 -4.31 -3.72
N HIS A 180 2.38 -4.94 -4.23
CA HIS A 180 1.10 -4.26 -4.46
C HIS A 180 0.50 -3.68 -3.17
N SER A 181 0.60 -4.40 -2.06
CA SER A 181 0.15 -3.90 -0.75
C SER A 181 0.90 -2.63 -0.35
N PHE A 182 2.21 -2.58 -0.59
CA PHE A 182 3.01 -1.37 -0.36
C PHE A 182 2.72 -0.25 -1.37
N LEU A 183 2.40 -0.57 -2.63
CA LEU A 183 1.98 0.42 -3.61
C LEU A 183 0.66 1.09 -3.21
N ILE A 184 -0.29 0.34 -2.64
CA ILE A 184 -1.51 0.90 -2.04
C ILE A 184 -1.15 1.90 -0.93
N LEU A 185 -0.23 1.55 -0.03
CA LEU A 185 0.23 2.47 1.03
C LEU A 185 0.96 3.70 0.45
N ASN A 186 1.78 3.50 -0.57
CA ASN A 186 2.52 4.57 -1.25
C ASN A 186 1.58 5.55 -1.98
N SER A 187 0.40 5.08 -2.38
CA SER A 187 -0.62 5.89 -3.06
C SER A 187 -1.36 6.85 -2.13
N ILE A 188 -1.16 6.72 -0.81
CA ILE A 188 -1.83 7.54 0.19
C ILE A 188 -1.38 8.98 0.06
N TYR A 189 -2.35 9.89 0.13
CA TYR A 189 -2.13 11.32 0.26
C TYR A 189 -3.17 11.88 1.22
N ILE A 190 -2.78 12.74 2.16
CA ILE A 190 -3.71 13.38 3.10
C ILE A 190 -3.61 14.89 2.94
N GLU A 191 -4.73 15.51 2.54
CA GLU A 191 -4.84 16.96 2.41
C GLU A 191 -4.65 17.62 3.80
N SER A 192 -3.59 18.43 3.94
CA SER A 192 -3.43 19.32 5.08
C SER A 192 -4.37 20.51 4.92
N ASN A 193 -5.26 20.74 5.89
CA ASN A 193 -6.01 21.99 5.95
C ASN A 193 -5.06 23.13 6.32
N THR A 194 -4.47 23.80 5.33
CA THR A 194 -3.85 25.11 5.54
C THR A 194 -4.97 26.10 5.89
N LYS A 195 -5.29 26.24 7.18
CA LYS A 195 -6.08 27.36 7.66
C LYS A 195 -5.28 28.65 7.42
N GLY A 196 -5.65 29.39 6.37
CA GLY A 196 -5.48 30.84 6.25
C GLY A 196 -4.06 31.36 6.03
N THR A 197 -3.52 31.25 4.82
CA THR A 197 -2.68 32.33 4.29
C THR A 197 -3.60 33.39 3.71
N ASN A 198 -3.64 34.55 4.38
CA ASN A 198 -4.16 35.79 3.83
C ASN A 198 -3.61 35.95 2.41
N SER A 199 -4.51 35.96 1.42
CA SER A 199 -4.18 36.56 0.12
C SER A 199 -3.77 38.01 0.40
N PRO A 200 -2.60 38.49 -0.05
CA PRO A 200 -2.35 39.91 -0.04
C PRO A 200 -3.39 40.54 -0.95
N ILE A 201 -4.22 41.42 -0.39
CA ILE A 201 -4.98 42.37 -1.18
C ILE A 201 -3.95 43.14 -1.99
N GLU A 202 -3.84 42.83 -3.28
CA GLU A 202 -3.25 43.71 -4.28
C GLU A 202 -4.06 45.01 -4.25
N LYS A 203 -3.58 45.98 -3.48
CA LYS A 203 -3.87 47.38 -3.74
C LYS A 203 -3.10 47.76 -5.00
N SER A 204 -3.70 47.55 -6.16
CA SER A 204 -3.33 48.24 -7.38
C SER A 204 -4.42 49.27 -7.71
N HIS A 205 -4.06 50.54 -7.53
CA HIS A 205 -4.49 51.71 -8.30
C HIS A 205 -5.92 51.76 -8.86
N LEU A 206 -6.74 52.64 -8.26
CA LEU A 206 -7.33 53.83 -8.90
C LEU A 206 -7.80 54.81 -7.82
#